data_AF-A0A1L6CAH8-F1
#
_entry.id   AF-A0A1L6CAH8-F1
#
_cell.length_a   1.000
_cell.length_b   1.000
_cell.length_c   1.000
_cell.angle_alpha   90.00
_cell.angle_beta   90.00
_cell.angle_gamma   90.00
#
_symmetry.space_group_name_H-M   'P 1'
#
loop_
_entity.id
_entity.type
_entity.pdbx_description
1 polymer ?
#
loop_
_entity_poly.entity_id
_entity_poly.type
_entity_poly.pdbx_seq_one_letter_code
_entity_poly.pdbx_strand_id
1 'polypeptide(L)'
;YCLEGCQERKAFTKASRFIATNIDPTIDPCKDFYSFACGGWLRRHAIPEDKLIYGIIAAIGEQNEEKLQQLLLQPVRRAYPAP
;
A
#
# COMPACT_ATOMS: atom_id res chain seq x y z
N TYR A 1 -8.19 -17.26 -22.70
CA TYR A 1 -8.29 -18.26 -21.62
C TYR A 1 -7.81 -17.64 -20.31
N CYS A 2 -8.71 -17.24 -19.42
CA CYS A 2 -8.36 -17.00 -18.02
C CYS A 2 -8.56 -18.34 -17.31
N LEU A 3 -7.47 -19.04 -17.00
CA LEU A 3 -7.51 -20.23 -16.16
C LEU A 3 -8.09 -19.83 -14.79
N GLU A 4 -8.97 -20.66 -14.24
CA GLU A 4 -9.48 -20.50 -12.87
C GLU A 4 -8.34 -20.17 -11.90
N GLY A 5 -8.59 -19.27 -10.95
CA GLY A 5 -7.58 -18.81 -9.97
C GLY A 5 -6.67 -17.66 -10.43
N CYS A 6 -6.91 -17.04 -11.60
CA CYS A 6 -6.14 -15.87 -12.06
C CYS A 6 -6.15 -14.71 -11.05
N GLN A 7 -7.29 -14.46 -10.39
CA GLN A 7 -7.42 -13.42 -9.38
C GLN A 7 -6.62 -13.73 -8.11
N GLU A 8 -6.66 -14.99 -7.65
CA GLU A 8 -5.91 -15.46 -6.49
C GLU A 8 -4.40 -15.36 -6.74
N ARG A 9 -3.91 -15.82 -7.90
CA ARG A 9 -2.49 -15.70 -8.27
C ARG A 9 -2.02 -14.24 -8.28
N LYS A 10 -2.85 -13.31 -8.80
CA LYS A 10 -2.55 -11.87 -8.77
C LYS A 10 -2.48 -11.35 -7.32
N ALA A 11 -3.41 -11.76 -6.46
CA ALA A 11 -3.40 -11.37 -5.05
C ALA A 11 -2.15 -11.88 -4.33
N PHE A 12 -1.79 -13.16 -4.48
CA PHE A 12 -0.59 -13.74 -3.89
C PHE A 12 0.69 -13.09 -4.40
N THR A 13 0.78 -12.82 -5.70
CA THR A 13 1.96 -12.14 -6.28
C THR A 13 2.11 -10.74 -5.70
N LYS A 14 1.01 -10.01 -5.54
CA LYS A 14 1.02 -8.66 -4.94
C LYS A 14 1.43 -8.71 -3.47
N ALA A 15 0.88 -9.64 -2.70
CA ALA A 15 1.21 -9.83 -1.29
C ALA A 15 2.68 -10.23 -1.10
N SER A 16 3.17 -11.19 -1.89
CA SER A 16 4.56 -11.63 -1.88
C SER A 16 5.51 -10.47 -2.18
N ARG A 17 5.23 -9.67 -3.21
CA ARG A 17 6.04 -8.49 -3.55
C ARG A 17 6.04 -7.47 -2.42
N PHE A 18 4.89 -7.18 -1.82
CA PHE A 18 4.78 -6.25 -0.70
C PHE A 18 5.66 -6.69 0.48
N ILE A 19 5.57 -7.95 0.88
CA ILE A 19 6.40 -8.53 1.96
C ILE A 19 7.88 -8.44 1.59
N ALA A 20 8.25 -8.90 0.40
CA ALA A 20 9.65 -8.91 -0.05
C ALA A 20 10.28 -7.51 -0.07
N THR A 21 9.50 -6.47 -0.40
CA THR A 21 10.01 -5.10 -0.37
C THR A 21 10.22 -4.55 1.04
N ASN A 22 9.54 -5.08 2.07
CA ASN A 22 9.61 -4.56 3.43
C ASN A 22 10.65 -5.30 4.29
N ILE A 23 10.98 -6.54 3.93
CA ILE A 23 12.02 -7.33 4.60
C ILE A 23 13.40 -6.70 4.41
N ASP A 24 14.17 -6.68 5.49
CA ASP A 24 15.59 -6.40 5.51
C ASP A 24 16.40 -7.68 5.81
N PRO A 25 16.95 -8.35 4.79
CA PRO A 25 17.60 -9.65 4.97
C PRO A 25 18.96 -9.57 5.66
N THR A 26 19.48 -8.36 5.94
CA THR A 26 20.74 -8.19 6.67
C THR A 26 20.58 -8.27 8.18
N ILE A 27 19.35 -8.32 8.69
CA ILE A 27 19.04 -8.40 10.12
C ILE A 27 18.72 -9.85 10.49
N ASP A 28 19.31 -10.36 11.58
CA ASP A 28 18.95 -11.67 12.12
C ASP A 28 17.53 -11.63 12.71
N PRO A 29 16.56 -12.37 12.15
CA PRO A 29 15.17 -12.35 12.61
C PRO A 29 15.00 -12.90 14.03
N CYS A 30 15.92 -13.73 14.52
CA CYS A 30 15.89 -14.25 15.89
C CYS A 30 16.36 -13.21 16.93
N LYS A 31 16.95 -12.09 16.49
CA LYS A 31 17.46 -11.02 17.35
C LYS A 31 16.60 -9.77 17.31
N ASP A 32 16.16 -9.37 16.12
CA ASP A 32 15.27 -8.22 15.92
C ASP A 32 14.32 -8.49 14.75
N PHE A 33 13.20 -9.14 15.06
CA PHE A 33 12.20 -9.48 14.05
C PHE A 33 11.52 -8.22 13.47
N TYR A 34 11.44 -7.12 14.23
CA TYR A 34 10.82 -5.89 13.75
C TYR A 34 11.67 -5.26 12.65
N SER A 35 12.97 -5.05 12.90
CA SER A 35 13.89 -4.51 11.89
C SER A 35 14.05 -5.46 10.69
N PHE A 36 14.06 -6.79 10.92
CA PHE A 36 14.03 -7.75 9.83
C PHE A 36 12.76 -7.64 8.97
N ALA A 37 11.56 -7.60 9.57
CA ALA A 37 10.31 -7.61 8.82
C ALA A 37 9.95 -6.26 8.18
N CYS A 38 10.36 -5.16 8.80
CA CYS A 38 9.96 -3.80 8.43
C CYS A 38 11.10 -2.90 7.96
N GLY A 39 12.38 -3.30 8.12
CA GLY A 39 13.54 -2.44 7.86
C GLY A 39 13.63 -1.90 6.44
N GLY A 40 13.17 -2.67 5.46
CA GLY A 40 13.03 -2.21 4.08
C GLY A 40 12.00 -1.08 3.94
N TRP A 41 10.88 -1.14 4.69
CA TRP A 41 9.88 -0.08 4.73
C TRP A 41 10.44 1.20 5.38
N LEU A 42 11.08 1.05 6.55
CA LEU A 42 11.66 2.16 7.31
C LEU A 42 12.69 2.95 6.50
N ARG A 43 13.52 2.28 5.68
CA ARG A 43 14.49 2.94 4.79
C ARG A 43 13.87 3.82 3.71
N ARG A 44 12.66 3.50 3.27
CA ARG A 44 11.97 4.22 2.18
C ARG A 44 10.96 5.25 2.67
N HIS A 45 10.56 5.18 3.93
CA HIS A 45 9.48 6.00 4.50
C HIS A 45 9.97 6.65 5.79
N ALA A 46 10.63 7.80 5.65
CA ALA A 46 10.87 8.69 6.77
C ALA A 46 9.53 9.26 7.28
N ILE A 47 9.48 9.63 8.55
CA ILE A 47 8.33 10.34 9.11
C ILE A 47 8.30 11.74 8.47
N PRO A 48 7.24 12.11 7.74
CA PRO A 48 7.09 13.44 7.18
C PRO A 48 7.08 14.53 8.27
N GLU A 49 7.55 15.74 7.96
CA GLU A 49 7.68 16.84 8.94
C GLU A 49 6.34 17.24 9.58
N ASP A 50 5.22 17.00 8.89
CA ASP A 50 3.87 17.27 9.35
C ASP A 50 3.26 16.14 10.21
N LYS A 51 4.04 15.09 10.52
CA LYS A 51 3.55 13.89 11.22
C LYS A 51 4.43 13.55 12.41
N LEU A 52 3.78 13.08 13.48
CA LEU A 52 4.48 12.54 14.65
C LEU A 52 4.80 11.04 14.50
N ILE A 53 3.98 10.31 13.74
CA ILE A 53 4.09 8.88 13.54
C ILE A 53 3.75 8.60 12.08
N TYR A 54 4.55 7.76 11.43
CA TYR A 54 4.28 7.29 10.08
C TYR A 54 4.49 5.79 9.99
N GLY A 55 3.48 5.10 9.47
CA GLY A 55 3.43 3.65 9.40
C GLY A 55 2.55 3.20 8.24
N ILE A 56 2.45 1.89 8.04
CA ILE A 56 1.71 1.29 6.91
C ILE A 56 0.24 1.76 6.87
N ILE A 57 -0.43 1.88 8.03
CA ILE A 57 -1.83 2.32 8.09
C ILE A 57 -1.98 3.76 7.61
N ALA A 58 -1.07 4.66 8.02
CA ALA A 58 -1.07 6.05 7.58
C ALA A 58 -0.86 6.14 6.06
N ALA A 59 0.13 5.40 5.53
CA ALA A 59 0.39 5.35 4.08
C ALA A 59 -0.79 4.79 3.27
N ILE A 60 -1.53 3.80 3.80
CA ILE A 60 -2.76 3.30 3.17
C ILE A 60 -3.87 4.36 3.22
N GLY A 61 -3.99 5.09 4.32
CA GLY A 61 -4.91 6.22 4.47
C GLY A 61 -4.69 7.28 3.39
N GLU A 62 -3.44 7.73 3.23
CA GLU A 62 -3.07 8.71 2.20
C GLU A 62 -3.39 8.21 0.79
N GLN A 63 -3.08 6.95 0.46
CA GLN A 63 -3.45 6.36 -0.84
C GLN A 63 -4.96 6.29 -1.07
N ASN A 64 -5.75 6.13 -0.01
CA ASN A 64 -7.20 6.15 -0.10
C ASN A 64 -7.73 7.57 -0.31
N GLU A 65 -7.18 8.55 0.40
CA GLU A 65 -7.51 9.97 0.24
C GLU A 65 -7.20 10.46 -1.17
N GLU A 66 -6.03 10.11 -1.73
CA GLU A 66 -5.66 10.44 -3.12
C GLU A 66 -6.68 9.88 -4.12
N LYS A 67 -7.11 8.62 -3.94
CA LYS A 67 -8.14 8.01 -4.80
C LYS A 67 -9.48 8.69 -4.65
N LEU A 68 -9.89 9.01 -3.43
CA LEU A 68 -11.14 9.73 -3.18
C LEU A 68 -11.10 11.11 -3.84
N GLN A 69 -10.00 11.86 -3.69
CA GLN A 69 -9.82 13.15 -4.33
C GLN A 69 -9.94 13.03 -5.85
N GLN A 70 -9.28 12.03 -6.46
CA GLN A 70 -9.39 11.77 -7.90
C GLN A 70 -10.85 11.51 -8.34
N LEU A 71 -11.61 10.72 -7.58
CA LEU A 71 -13.01 10.44 -7.89
C LEU A 71 -13.90 11.67 -7.75
N LEU A 72 -13.68 12.50 -6.73
CA LEU A 72 -14.48 13.70 -6.46
C LEU A 72 -14.24 14.82 -7.49
N LEU A 73 -13.04 14.89 -8.06
CA LEU A 73 -12.68 15.87 -9.08
C LEU A 73 -13.13 15.46 -10.50
N GLN A 74 -13.58 14.22 -10.69
CA GLN A 74 -14.10 13.79 -11.98
C GLN A 74 -15.47 14.43 -12.26
N PRO A 75 -15.73 14.88 -13.51
CA PRO A 75 -17.04 15.39 -13.88
C PRO A 75 -18.12 14.34 -13.65
N VAL A 76 -19.19 14.73 -12.95
CA VAL A 76 -20.35 13.86 -12.75
C VAL A 76 -21.03 13.64 -14.09
N ARG A 77 -20.90 12.44 -14.65
CA ARG A 77 -21.70 12.01 -15.81
C ARG A 77 -23.06 11.57 -15.32
N ARG A 78 -24.03 12.49 -15.34
CA ARG A 78 -25.43 12.11 -15.12
C ARG A 78 -25.93 11.38 -16.35
N ALA A 79 -26.46 10.17 -16.16
CA ALA A 79 -27.11 9.41 -17.22
C ALA A 79 -28.41 10.06 -17.71
N TYR A 80 -28.95 11.03 -16.94
CA TYR A 80 -30.12 11.82 -17.28
C TYR A 80 -29.85 13.32 -17.07
N PRO A 81 -30.38 14.22 -17.94
CA PRO A 81 -30.31 15.65 -17.70
C PRO A 81 -30.97 16.01 -16.37
N ALA A 82 -30.44 17.02 -15.67
CA ALA A 82 -31.17 17.64 -14.57
C ALA A 82 -32.49 18.22 -15.12
N PRO A 83 -33.60 18.17 -14.35
CA PRO A 83 -34.82 18.90 -14.71
C PRO A 83 -34.58 20.40 -14.82
#